data_AF-A0A3P1C2H9-F1
#
_entry.id   AF-A0A3P1C2H9-F1
#
_cell.length_a   1.000
_cell.length_b   1.000
_cell.length_c   1.000
_cell.angle_alpha   90.00
_cell.angle_beta   90.00
_cell.angle_gamma   90.00
#
_symmetry.space_group_name_H-M   'P 1'
#
loop_
_entity.id
_entity.type
_entity.pdbx_description
1 polymer ?
#
loop_
_entity_poly.entity_id
_entity_poly.type
_entity_poly.pdbx_seq_one_letter_code
_entity_poly.pdbx_strand_id
1 'polypeptide(L)'
;MALRSLFISLAVTGFLGYSFTIGLTDPNSLLRKIPDWLSIPLLLGCGLLYLLAAWWAFKGFNEHKAVAGLSMGFCALGLGIYALGYSMEAGKGKAAKGQYDYDFKTLDLTETAVVAHIAHEAGLSLQDAVFTEHWHLADTTKSFRICVQKGHVTALNVSNHTIHDLSFFSHLPNLGDLILKNCNLSDLSGLKSTKLDRLDISDNQVADLKTLQGCPNVRWLFASNNKLTSTEGLAQFSQLVSKDLSGNPLPE
;
A
#
# COMPACT_ATOMS: atom_id res chain seq x y z
N MET A 1 -41.39 -31.87 -4.78
CA MET A 1 -40.84 -30.78 -3.94
C MET A 1 -39.46 -31.11 -3.38
N ALA A 2 -39.29 -32.25 -2.70
CA ALA A 2 -38.01 -32.64 -2.07
C ALA A 2 -36.79 -32.69 -3.02
N LEU A 3 -36.96 -33.17 -4.26
CA LEU A 3 -35.85 -33.24 -5.22
C LEU A 3 -35.34 -31.84 -5.63
N ARG A 4 -36.27 -30.88 -5.81
CA ARG A 4 -35.92 -29.49 -6.16
C ARG A 4 -35.21 -28.78 -5.01
N SER A 5 -35.64 -29.02 -3.77
CA SER A 5 -34.95 -28.46 -2.59
C SER A 5 -33.57 -29.08 -2.37
N LEU A 6 -33.40 -30.37 -2.68
CA LEU A 6 -32.11 -31.05 -2.60
C LEU A 6 -31.10 -30.45 -3.59
N PHE A 7 -31.49 -30.24 -4.86
CA PHE A 7 -30.61 -29.63 -5.86
C PHE A 7 -30.20 -28.20 -5.51
N ILE A 8 -31.14 -27.40 -4.99
CA ILE A 8 -30.84 -26.03 -4.53
C ILE A 8 -29.87 -26.07 -3.36
N SER A 9 -30.07 -26.95 -2.38
CA SER A 9 -29.17 -27.10 -1.24
C SER A 9 -27.77 -27.52 -1.68
N LEU A 10 -27.66 -28.50 -2.58
CA LEU A 10 -26.36 -29.00 -3.06
C LEU A 10 -25.58 -27.92 -3.82
N ALA A 11 -26.28 -27.12 -4.63
CA ALA A 11 -25.69 -26.00 -5.35
C ALA A 11 -25.18 -24.90 -4.40
N VAL A 12 -25.96 -24.55 -3.37
CA VAL A 12 -25.57 -23.56 -2.36
C VAL A 12 -24.37 -24.05 -1.54
N THR A 13 -24.38 -25.31 -1.10
CA THR A 13 -23.25 -25.90 -0.37
C THR A 13 -21.98 -25.98 -1.22
N GLY A 14 -22.10 -26.36 -2.49
CA GLY A 14 -20.96 -26.37 -3.42
C GLY A 14 -20.38 -24.99 -3.67
N PHE A 15 -21.23 -23.98 -3.86
CA PHE A 15 -20.80 -22.60 -4.04
C PHE A 15 -20.12 -22.02 -2.79
N LEU A 16 -20.71 -22.23 -1.61
CA LEU A 16 -20.13 -21.80 -0.33
C LEU A 16 -18.79 -22.51 -0.07
N GLY A 17 -18.74 -23.83 -0.28
CA GLY A 17 -17.52 -24.63 -0.15
C GLY A 17 -16.39 -24.10 -1.04
N TYR A 18 -16.65 -23.90 -2.33
CA TYR A 18 -15.71 -23.30 -3.27
C TYR A 18 -15.24 -21.90 -2.83
N SER A 19 -16.18 -21.06 -2.37
CA SER A 19 -15.87 -19.70 -1.93
C SER A 19 -14.87 -19.68 -0.77
N PHE A 20 -14.99 -20.63 0.18
CA PHE A 20 -14.12 -20.72 1.35
C PHE A 20 -12.76 -21.37 1.08
N THR A 21 -12.68 -22.34 0.16
CA THR A 21 -11.44 -23.10 -0.05
C THR A 21 -10.53 -22.52 -1.13
N ILE A 22 -11.11 -22.08 -2.25
CA ILE A 22 -10.36 -21.62 -3.44
C ILE A 22 -10.68 -20.16 -3.74
N GLY A 23 -11.92 -19.75 -3.53
CA GLY A 23 -12.43 -18.42 -3.83
C GLY A 23 -11.68 -17.27 -3.14
N LEU A 24 -11.44 -17.36 -1.84
CA LEU A 24 -10.83 -16.27 -1.07
C LEU A 24 -9.29 -16.38 -0.99
N THR A 25 -8.76 -17.59 -1.15
CA THR A 25 -7.34 -17.92 -0.93
C THR A 25 -6.50 -17.87 -2.20
N ASP A 26 -7.06 -18.24 -3.37
CA ASP A 26 -6.32 -18.23 -4.63
C ASP A 26 -6.37 -16.82 -5.27
N PRO A 27 -5.22 -16.19 -5.56
CA PRO A 27 -5.16 -14.90 -6.24
C PRO A 27 -5.82 -14.89 -7.64
N ASN A 28 -5.94 -16.04 -8.31
CA ASN A 28 -6.55 -16.17 -9.64
C ASN A 28 -8.03 -16.59 -9.61
N SER A 29 -8.65 -16.67 -8.43
CA SER A 29 -10.01 -17.16 -8.28
C SER A 29 -11.04 -16.30 -9.03
N LEU A 30 -12.15 -16.94 -9.39
CA LEU A 30 -13.29 -16.26 -10.03
C LEU A 30 -13.89 -15.16 -9.13
N LEU A 31 -13.83 -15.33 -7.80
CA LEU A 31 -14.36 -14.37 -6.82
C LEU A 31 -13.53 -13.09 -6.77
N ARG A 32 -12.20 -13.17 -6.94
CA ARG A 32 -11.34 -11.98 -7.00
C ARG A 32 -11.49 -11.16 -8.29
N LYS A 33 -12.09 -11.74 -9.33
CA LYS A 33 -12.41 -11.03 -10.59
C LYS A 33 -13.71 -10.24 -10.51
N ILE A 34 -14.50 -10.41 -9.45
CA ILE A 34 -15.75 -9.68 -9.25
C ILE A 34 -15.41 -8.28 -8.71
N PRO A 35 -15.98 -7.20 -9.29
CA PRO A 35 -15.75 -5.84 -8.79
C PRO A 35 -16.19 -5.67 -7.33
N ASP A 36 -15.38 -4.95 -6.53
CA ASP A 36 -15.65 -4.70 -5.10
C ASP A 36 -17.05 -4.15 -4.83
N TRP A 37 -17.58 -3.28 -5.69
CA TRP A 37 -18.91 -2.67 -5.52
C TRP A 37 -20.06 -3.69 -5.67
N LEU A 38 -19.82 -4.84 -6.31
CA LEU A 38 -20.81 -5.88 -6.53
C LEU A 38 -20.90 -6.86 -5.37
N SER A 39 -19.93 -6.87 -4.44
CA SER A 39 -19.88 -7.80 -3.30
C SER A 39 -21.08 -7.61 -2.36
N ILE A 40 -21.42 -6.37 -2.02
CA ILE A 40 -22.50 -6.03 -1.09
C ILE A 40 -23.87 -6.42 -1.67
N PRO A 41 -24.22 -6.05 -2.93
CA PRO A 41 -25.43 -6.55 -3.57
C PRO A 41 -25.53 -8.08 -3.63
N LEU A 42 -24.42 -8.77 -3.92
CA LEU A 42 -24.38 -10.23 -4.00
C LEU A 42 -24.68 -10.87 -2.64
N LEU A 43 -24.10 -10.31 -1.56
CA LEU A 43 -24.26 -10.77 -0.18
C LEU A 43 -25.70 -10.55 0.29
N LEU A 44 -26.29 -9.39 -0.02
CA LEU A 44 -27.71 -9.09 0.25
C LEU A 44 -28.65 -10.03 -0.51
N GLY A 45 -28.36 -10.30 -1.80
CA GLY A 45 -29.14 -11.22 -2.62
C GLY A 45 -29.11 -12.66 -2.09
N CYS A 46 -27.93 -13.15 -1.71
CA CYS A 46 -27.77 -14.46 -1.08
C CYS A 46 -28.50 -14.52 0.27
N GLY A 47 -28.42 -13.46 1.08
CA GLY A 47 -29.15 -13.35 2.35
C GLY A 47 -30.67 -13.39 2.19
N LEU A 48 -31.23 -12.71 1.18
CA LEU A 48 -32.66 -12.74 0.87
C LEU A 48 -33.14 -14.13 0.41
N LEU A 49 -32.40 -14.77 -0.50
CA LEU A 49 -32.69 -16.14 -0.94
C LEU A 49 -32.64 -17.12 0.23
N TYR A 50 -31.75 -16.88 1.18
CA TYR A 50 -31.61 -17.66 2.39
C TYR A 50 -32.80 -17.51 3.35
N LEU A 51 -33.26 -16.28 3.60
CA LEU A 51 -34.47 -16.01 4.38
C LEU A 51 -35.72 -16.61 3.74
N LEU A 52 -35.80 -16.60 2.41
CA LEU A 52 -36.85 -17.28 1.65
C LEU A 52 -36.78 -18.80 1.87
N ALA A 53 -35.61 -19.42 1.70
CA ALA A 53 -35.45 -20.86 1.93
C ALA A 53 -35.84 -21.27 3.36
N ALA A 54 -35.45 -20.47 4.36
CA ALA A 54 -35.84 -20.62 5.75
C ALA A 54 -37.36 -20.58 5.96
N TRP A 55 -38.03 -19.58 5.38
CA TRP A 55 -39.48 -19.44 5.47
C TRP A 55 -40.22 -20.64 4.88
N TRP A 56 -39.75 -21.16 3.73
CA TRP A 56 -40.32 -22.36 3.10
C TRP A 56 -40.08 -23.62 3.93
N ALA A 57 -38.90 -23.78 4.53
CA ALA A 57 -38.57 -24.93 5.37
C ALA A 57 -39.47 -25.01 6.62
N PHE A 58 -39.67 -23.89 7.31
CA PHE A 58 -40.54 -23.82 8.50
C PHE A 58 -42.03 -24.03 8.18
N LYS A 59 -42.47 -23.60 6.99
CA LYS A 59 -43.87 -23.78 6.55
C LYS A 59 -44.15 -25.19 6.01
N GLY A 60 -43.16 -25.84 5.39
CA GLY A 60 -43.35 -27.08 4.62
C GLY A 60 -43.17 -28.40 5.38
N PHE A 61 -42.37 -28.44 6.46
CA PHE A 61 -41.99 -29.71 7.11
C PHE A 61 -42.27 -29.68 8.62
N ASN A 62 -43.49 -30.04 9.01
CA ASN A 62 -43.86 -30.07 10.43
C ASN A 62 -43.11 -31.13 11.24
N GLU A 63 -42.72 -32.25 10.63
CA GLU A 63 -42.05 -33.38 11.30
C GLU A 63 -40.52 -33.25 11.39
N HIS A 64 -39.91 -32.31 10.67
CA HIS A 64 -38.44 -32.17 10.58
C HIS A 64 -37.93 -30.78 10.95
N LYS A 65 -38.70 -30.03 11.76
CA LYS A 65 -38.36 -28.65 12.18
C LYS A 65 -36.97 -28.54 12.83
N ALA A 66 -36.57 -29.54 13.62
CA ALA A 66 -35.27 -29.55 14.28
C ALA A 66 -34.10 -29.64 13.28
N VAL A 67 -34.21 -30.53 12.28
CA VAL A 67 -33.18 -30.71 11.23
C VAL A 67 -33.12 -29.47 10.32
N ALA A 68 -34.28 -28.91 9.97
CA ALA A 68 -34.35 -27.66 9.22
C ALA A 68 -33.72 -26.49 9.99
N GLY A 69 -33.99 -26.37 11.29
CA GLY A 69 -33.38 -25.35 12.15
C GLY A 69 -31.86 -25.50 12.28
N LEU A 70 -31.37 -26.74 12.39
CA LEU A 70 -29.94 -27.03 12.53
C LEU A 70 -29.18 -26.77 11.22
N SER A 71 -29.76 -27.15 10.07
CA SER A 71 -29.24 -26.77 8.75
C SER A 71 -29.19 -25.26 8.57
N MET A 72 -30.20 -24.55 9.08
CA MET A 72 -30.21 -23.09 9.04
C MET A 72 -29.15 -22.47 9.98
N GLY A 73 -28.88 -23.09 11.12
CA GLY A 73 -27.79 -22.66 12.00
C GLY A 73 -26.45 -22.67 11.28
N PHE A 74 -26.12 -23.76 10.58
CA PHE A 74 -24.86 -23.89 9.84
C PHE A 74 -24.72 -22.92 8.67
N CYS A 75 -25.80 -22.69 7.91
CA CYS A 75 -25.74 -21.73 6.81
C CYS A 75 -25.61 -20.28 7.31
N ALA A 76 -26.29 -19.90 8.40
CA ALA A 76 -26.11 -18.58 9.01
C ALA A 76 -24.69 -18.38 9.56
N LEU A 77 -24.11 -19.42 10.19
CA LEU A 77 -22.72 -19.43 10.61
C LEU A 77 -21.77 -19.26 9.42
N GLY A 78 -22.01 -19.96 8.31
CA GLY A 78 -21.23 -19.81 7.07
C GLY A 78 -21.28 -18.39 6.52
N LEU A 79 -22.45 -17.76 6.42
CA LEU A 79 -22.57 -16.36 6.00
C LEU A 79 -21.87 -15.39 6.97
N GLY A 80 -21.93 -15.65 8.28
CA GLY A 80 -21.22 -14.88 9.30
C GLY A 80 -19.70 -14.95 9.15
N ILE A 81 -19.15 -16.15 8.97
CA ILE A 81 -17.71 -16.36 8.72
C ILE A 81 -17.28 -15.72 7.39
N TYR A 82 -18.11 -15.80 6.35
CA TYR A 82 -17.83 -15.13 5.07
C TYR A 82 -17.78 -13.61 5.24
N ALA A 83 -18.75 -13.01 5.95
CA ALA A 83 -18.76 -11.58 6.22
C ALA A 83 -17.55 -11.13 7.07
N LEU A 84 -17.13 -11.96 8.05
CA LEU A 84 -15.91 -11.75 8.82
C LEU A 84 -14.66 -11.81 7.93
N GLY A 85 -14.50 -12.84 7.11
CA GLY A 85 -13.39 -12.99 6.18
C GLY A 85 -13.33 -11.84 5.16
N TYR A 86 -14.48 -11.46 4.60
CA TYR A 86 -14.58 -10.30 3.72
C TYR A 86 -14.24 -9.00 4.46
N SER A 87 -14.72 -8.80 5.69
CA SER A 87 -14.37 -7.61 6.50
C SER A 87 -12.89 -7.54 6.89
N MET A 88 -12.22 -8.68 7.04
CA MET A 88 -10.78 -8.75 7.33
C MET A 88 -9.93 -8.48 6.09
N GLU A 89 -10.46 -8.76 4.90
CA GLU A 89 -9.77 -8.53 3.63
C GLU A 89 -10.15 -7.16 3.01
N ALA A 90 -11.37 -6.70 3.25
CA ALA A 90 -11.87 -5.40 2.84
C ALA A 90 -11.15 -4.30 3.62
N GLY A 91 -10.19 -3.67 2.96
CA GLY A 91 -9.39 -2.58 3.55
C GLY A 91 -7.94 -2.95 3.82
N LYS A 92 -7.53 -4.22 3.63
CA LYS A 92 -6.09 -4.55 3.61
C LYS A 92 -5.40 -3.76 2.51
N GLY A 93 -4.45 -2.92 2.91
CA GLY A 93 -3.70 -2.06 1.99
C GLY A 93 -4.53 -0.93 1.37
N LYS A 94 -5.69 -0.57 1.92
CA LYS A 94 -6.41 0.65 1.51
C LYS A 94 -6.33 1.69 2.62
N ALA A 95 -5.90 2.89 2.28
CA ALA A 95 -5.88 4.02 3.18
C ALA A 95 -7.27 4.38 3.73
N ALA A 96 -7.34 4.76 5.00
CA ALA A 96 -8.54 5.38 5.57
C ALA A 96 -8.86 6.70 4.85
N LYS A 97 -10.13 7.10 4.83
CA LYS A 97 -10.54 8.38 4.25
C LYS A 97 -9.79 9.53 4.92
N GLY A 98 -9.03 10.31 4.15
CA GLY A 98 -8.19 11.42 4.64
C GLY A 98 -6.81 11.00 5.15
N GLN A 99 -6.42 9.73 4.98
CA GLN A 99 -5.07 9.26 5.28
C GLN A 99 -4.06 9.69 4.21
N TYR A 100 -4.46 9.71 2.94
CA TYR A 100 -3.67 10.24 1.82
C TYR A 100 -4.53 11.15 0.94
N ASP A 101 -3.89 12.18 0.43
CA ASP A 101 -4.45 13.10 -0.53
C ASP A 101 -3.89 12.77 -1.92
N TYR A 102 -4.77 12.51 -2.88
CA TYR A 102 -4.42 12.08 -4.25
C TYR A 102 -4.58 13.20 -5.29
N ASP A 103 -4.59 14.47 -4.85
CA ASP A 103 -4.77 15.64 -5.72
C ASP A 103 -3.83 16.77 -5.27
N PHE A 104 -3.30 17.53 -6.24
CA PHE A 104 -2.53 18.74 -5.98
C PHE A 104 -3.38 19.87 -5.39
N LYS A 105 -4.70 19.88 -5.60
CA LYS A 105 -5.58 20.93 -5.03
C LYS A 105 -5.55 21.00 -3.51
N THR A 106 -5.20 19.89 -2.87
CA THR A 106 -5.09 19.80 -1.42
C THR A 106 -3.68 20.12 -0.93
N LEU A 107 -2.68 20.20 -1.81
CA LEU A 107 -1.29 20.47 -1.46
C LEU A 107 -1.07 21.95 -1.14
N ASP A 108 -0.24 22.23 -0.14
CA ASP A 108 0.21 23.59 0.15
C ASP A 108 0.83 24.24 -1.09
N LEU A 109 0.54 25.53 -1.32
CA LEU A 109 0.98 26.24 -2.52
C LEU A 109 2.51 26.36 -2.59
N THR A 110 3.18 26.49 -1.44
CA THR A 110 4.64 26.58 -1.39
C THR A 110 5.27 25.23 -1.69
N GLU A 111 4.75 24.15 -1.11
CA GLU A 111 5.21 22.79 -1.40
C GLU A 111 4.93 22.38 -2.85
N THR A 112 3.80 22.82 -3.43
CA THR A 112 3.50 22.61 -4.86
C THR A 112 4.57 23.25 -5.74
N ALA A 113 5.01 24.47 -5.43
CA ALA A 113 6.06 25.16 -6.18
C ALA A 113 7.42 24.44 -6.04
N VAL A 114 7.73 23.93 -4.85
CA VAL A 114 8.95 23.14 -4.60
C VAL A 114 8.95 21.85 -5.41
N VAL A 115 7.85 21.09 -5.37
CA VAL A 115 7.67 19.88 -6.17
C VAL A 115 7.75 20.17 -7.66
N ALA A 116 7.17 21.29 -8.11
CA ALA A 116 7.28 21.73 -9.51
C ALA A 116 8.73 21.97 -9.93
N HIS A 117 9.51 22.58 -9.05
CA HIS A 117 10.91 22.86 -9.30
C HIS A 117 11.74 21.58 -9.37
N ILE A 118 11.53 20.66 -8.42
CA ILE A 118 12.19 19.33 -8.41
C ILE A 118 11.82 18.55 -9.68
N ALA A 119 10.55 18.58 -10.10
CA ALA A 119 10.12 17.95 -11.33
C ALA A 119 10.84 18.56 -12.55
N HIS A 120 10.90 19.90 -12.64
CA HIS A 120 11.56 20.59 -13.74
C HIS A 120 13.07 20.26 -13.81
N GLU A 121 13.75 20.21 -12.67
CA GLU A 121 15.16 19.83 -12.61
C GLU A 121 15.38 18.38 -13.06
N ALA A 122 14.47 17.49 -12.67
CA ALA A 122 14.43 16.10 -13.13
C ALA A 122 14.00 15.95 -14.60
N GLY A 123 13.73 17.04 -15.34
CA GLY A 123 13.24 16.98 -16.72
C GLY A 123 11.79 16.52 -16.87
N LEU A 124 11.02 16.62 -15.80
CA LEU A 124 9.62 16.20 -15.67
C LEU A 124 8.69 17.41 -15.50
N SER A 125 7.40 17.17 -15.70
CA SER A 125 6.33 18.09 -15.34
C SER A 125 5.61 17.63 -14.06
N LEU A 126 4.97 18.57 -13.36
CA LEU A 126 4.01 18.26 -12.29
C LEU A 126 2.93 17.26 -12.72
N GLN A 127 2.57 17.25 -14.01
CA GLN A 127 1.56 16.35 -14.56
C GLN A 127 2.03 14.89 -14.62
N ASP A 128 3.35 14.66 -14.59
CA ASP A 128 3.93 13.32 -14.59
C ASP A 128 3.93 12.70 -13.19
N ALA A 129 3.62 13.49 -12.16
CA ALA A 129 3.55 13.03 -10.78
C ALA A 129 2.43 12.02 -10.59
N VAL A 130 2.78 10.88 -10.01
CA VAL A 130 1.79 9.88 -9.60
C VAL A 130 1.62 9.90 -8.09
N PHE A 131 0.42 10.29 -7.66
CA PHE A 131 0.03 10.19 -6.27
C PHE A 131 -0.05 8.73 -5.84
N THR A 132 0.54 8.42 -4.69
CA THR A 132 0.67 7.05 -4.22
C THR A 132 0.65 6.95 -2.70
N GLU A 133 0.45 5.74 -2.22
CA GLU A 133 0.59 5.38 -0.82
C GLU A 133 2.07 5.10 -0.50
N HIS A 134 2.48 5.29 0.77
CA HIS A 134 3.88 5.12 1.19
C HIS A 134 4.49 3.76 0.78
N TRP A 135 3.76 2.65 0.87
CA TRP A 135 4.29 1.32 0.51
C TRP A 135 4.45 1.09 -1.00
N HIS A 136 3.81 1.92 -1.83
CA HIS A 136 3.97 1.90 -3.29
C HIS A 136 5.01 2.91 -3.78
N LEU A 137 5.65 3.67 -2.86
CA LEU A 137 6.64 4.67 -3.21
C LEU A 137 7.84 4.06 -3.95
N ALA A 138 8.31 2.89 -3.52
CA ALA A 138 9.47 2.19 -4.11
C ALA A 138 9.13 1.36 -5.37
N ASP A 139 7.88 1.38 -5.84
CA ASP A 139 7.50 0.68 -7.07
C ASP A 139 8.30 1.23 -8.27
N THR A 140 8.96 0.36 -9.02
CA THR A 140 9.86 0.73 -10.10
C THR A 140 9.15 1.10 -11.41
N THR A 141 7.83 0.95 -11.50
CA THR A 141 7.09 1.16 -12.77
C THR A 141 7.03 2.63 -13.22
N LYS A 142 7.21 3.58 -12.31
CA LYS A 142 7.28 5.01 -12.61
C LYS A 142 8.38 5.67 -11.78
N SER A 143 8.95 6.74 -12.31
CA SER A 143 10.10 7.42 -11.70
C SER A 143 9.71 8.57 -10.77
N PHE A 144 8.49 9.11 -10.91
CA PHE A 144 8.04 10.29 -10.15
C PHE A 144 6.75 10.00 -9.39
N ARG A 145 6.88 9.80 -8.07
CA ARG A 145 5.75 9.54 -7.18
C ARG A 145 5.77 10.44 -5.96
N ILE A 146 4.57 10.82 -5.54
CA ILE A 146 4.37 11.74 -4.41
C ILE A 146 3.34 11.13 -3.47
N CYS A 147 3.62 11.16 -2.18
CA CYS A 147 2.63 10.91 -1.13
C CYS A 147 2.33 12.23 -0.42
N VAL A 148 1.05 12.60 -0.42
CA VAL A 148 0.56 13.79 0.28
C VAL A 148 -0.37 13.37 1.41
N GLN A 149 -0.24 14.01 2.56
CA GLN A 149 -1.09 13.78 3.71
C GLN A 149 -1.41 15.11 4.39
N LYS A 150 -2.70 15.41 4.55
CA LYS A 150 -3.21 16.66 5.14
C LYS A 150 -2.62 17.89 4.43
N GLY A 151 -2.48 17.80 3.11
CA GLY A 151 -1.95 18.88 2.28
C GLY A 151 -0.43 19.10 2.34
N HIS A 152 0.32 18.16 2.90
CA HIS A 152 1.79 18.21 2.93
C HIS A 152 2.42 16.99 2.26
N VAL A 153 3.52 17.18 1.54
CA VAL A 153 4.37 16.11 1.02
C VAL A 153 5.02 15.38 2.19
N THR A 154 4.73 14.08 2.26
CA THR A 154 5.26 13.18 3.28
C THR A 154 6.25 12.18 2.71
N ALA A 155 6.07 11.80 1.44
CA ALA A 155 7.02 10.97 0.74
C ALA A 155 7.20 11.38 -0.72
N LEU A 156 8.41 11.18 -1.24
CA LEU A 156 8.77 11.58 -2.59
C LEU A 156 9.75 10.57 -3.21
N ASN A 157 9.47 10.18 -4.44
CA ASN A 157 10.37 9.37 -5.27
C ASN A 157 10.59 10.10 -6.59
N VAL A 158 11.84 10.36 -6.93
CA VAL A 158 12.27 10.99 -8.19
C VAL A 158 13.40 10.19 -8.84
N SER A 159 13.37 8.86 -8.68
CA SER A 159 14.42 7.94 -9.12
C SER A 159 14.59 7.93 -10.64
N ASN A 160 15.81 7.64 -11.11
CA ASN A 160 16.19 7.60 -12.54
C ASN A 160 16.16 8.95 -13.25
N HIS A 161 16.25 10.05 -12.49
CA HIS A 161 16.40 11.40 -13.02
C HIS A 161 17.58 12.09 -12.38
N THR A 162 18.33 12.84 -13.17
CA THR A 162 19.46 13.62 -12.68
C THR A 162 18.95 14.75 -11.80
N ILE A 163 19.47 14.85 -10.58
CA ILE A 163 19.19 15.95 -9.64
C ILE A 163 20.53 16.51 -9.20
N HIS A 164 20.68 17.83 -9.20
CA HIS A 164 21.92 18.52 -8.85
C HIS A 164 21.80 19.27 -7.53
N ASP A 165 20.68 19.92 -7.28
CA ASP A 165 20.45 20.72 -6.09
C ASP A 165 19.46 20.04 -5.14
N LEU A 166 19.97 19.59 -3.99
CA LEU A 166 19.17 18.95 -2.94
C LEU A 166 18.62 19.95 -1.92
N SER A 167 18.91 21.24 -2.05
CA SER A 167 18.46 22.27 -1.11
C SER A 167 16.94 22.41 -1.09
N PHE A 168 16.26 22.07 -2.18
CA PHE A 168 14.79 22.15 -2.30
C PHE A 168 14.06 21.28 -1.29
N PHE A 169 14.63 20.13 -0.92
CA PHE A 169 14.00 19.22 0.06
C PHE A 169 13.89 19.85 1.46
N SER A 170 14.68 20.88 1.75
CA SER A 170 14.57 21.65 3.00
C SER A 170 13.27 22.44 3.13
N HIS A 171 12.58 22.67 2.02
CA HIS A 171 11.27 23.33 1.98
C HIS A 171 10.10 22.34 2.09
N LEU A 172 10.35 21.05 2.33
CA LEU A 172 9.33 20.02 2.57
C LEU A 172 9.36 19.59 4.05
N PRO A 173 8.69 20.35 4.95
CA PRO A 173 8.86 20.21 6.41
C PRO A 173 8.33 18.89 6.98
N ASN A 174 7.53 18.15 6.21
CA ASN A 174 6.91 16.89 6.60
C ASN A 174 7.47 15.67 5.84
N LEU A 175 8.52 15.85 5.05
CA LEU A 175 9.13 14.77 4.28
C LEU A 175 9.79 13.72 5.19
N GLY A 176 9.17 12.55 5.27
CA GLY A 176 9.64 11.39 6.04
C GLY A 176 10.35 10.34 5.19
N ASP A 177 9.88 10.13 3.95
CA ASP A 177 10.41 9.09 3.07
C ASP A 177 10.90 9.70 1.74
N LEU A 178 12.17 9.49 1.40
CA LEU A 178 12.78 10.03 0.19
C LEU A 178 13.53 8.93 -0.59
N ILE A 179 13.21 8.79 -1.87
CA ILE A 179 13.86 7.84 -2.79
C ILE A 179 14.47 8.62 -3.96
N LEU A 180 15.80 8.58 -4.04
CA LEU A 180 16.65 9.22 -5.04
C LEU A 180 17.57 8.17 -5.69
N LYS A 181 17.00 7.05 -6.12
CA LYS A 181 17.76 5.95 -6.71
C LYS A 181 18.20 6.33 -8.12
N ASN A 182 19.45 6.08 -8.48
CA ASN A 182 19.97 6.35 -9.82
C ASN A 182 19.74 7.82 -10.27
N CYS A 183 20.10 8.76 -9.41
CA CYS A 183 19.93 10.21 -9.63
C CYS A 183 21.24 10.94 -9.95
N ASN A 184 22.32 10.19 -10.21
CA ASN A 184 23.65 10.71 -10.48
C ASN A 184 24.24 11.60 -9.35
N LEU A 185 23.85 11.31 -8.10
CA LEU A 185 24.28 12.07 -6.93
C LEU A 185 25.71 11.68 -6.53
N SER A 186 26.54 12.67 -6.22
CA SER A 186 27.90 12.45 -5.69
C SER A 186 28.13 13.21 -4.39
N ASP A 187 27.49 14.37 -4.27
CA ASP A 187 27.40 15.17 -3.06
C ASP A 187 25.95 15.20 -2.57
N LEU A 188 25.78 15.06 -1.26
CA LEU A 188 24.48 15.15 -0.59
C LEU A 188 24.36 16.46 0.23
N SER A 189 25.37 17.33 0.13
CA SER A 189 25.35 18.65 0.75
C SER A 189 24.19 19.46 0.18
N GLY A 190 23.35 19.98 1.08
CA GLY A 190 22.08 20.63 0.71
C GLY A 190 20.86 19.82 1.11
N LEU A 191 20.93 18.49 1.19
CA LEU A 191 19.82 17.68 1.68
C LEU A 191 19.63 17.91 3.18
N LYS A 192 18.56 18.64 3.52
CA LYS A 192 18.16 18.91 4.90
C LYS A 192 16.71 18.51 5.07
N SER A 193 16.44 17.57 5.95
CA SER A 193 15.08 17.28 6.40
C SER A 193 15.16 16.68 7.79
N THR A 194 14.57 17.40 8.75
CA THR A 194 14.58 17.01 10.16
C THR A 194 13.59 15.90 10.47
N LYS A 195 12.64 15.61 9.57
CA LYS A 195 11.66 14.52 9.74
C LYS A 195 11.97 13.29 8.90
N LEU A 196 13.04 13.33 8.11
CA LEU A 196 13.41 12.23 7.23
C LEU A 196 13.78 10.99 8.06
N ASP A 197 13.02 9.94 7.85
CA ASP A 197 13.04 8.67 8.56
C ASP A 197 13.60 7.56 7.66
N ARG A 198 13.24 7.57 6.37
CA ARG A 198 13.76 6.66 5.35
C ARG A 198 14.40 7.42 4.19
N LEU A 199 15.62 7.04 3.85
CA LEU A 199 16.36 7.57 2.72
C LEU A 199 16.90 6.42 1.86
N ASP A 200 16.58 6.45 0.57
CA ASP A 200 17.19 5.58 -0.44
C ASP A 200 17.95 6.43 -1.45
N ILE A 201 19.28 6.25 -1.47
CA ILE A 201 20.25 6.87 -2.38
C ILE A 201 21.01 5.79 -3.16
N SER A 202 20.41 4.61 -3.35
CA SER A 202 21.05 3.50 -4.04
C SER A 202 21.37 3.82 -5.50
N ASP A 203 22.39 3.16 -6.05
CA ASP A 203 22.83 3.34 -7.45
C ASP A 203 23.23 4.79 -7.78
N ASN A 204 23.96 5.45 -6.87
CA ASN A 204 24.52 6.78 -7.09
C ASN A 204 26.07 6.73 -7.05
N GLN A 205 26.71 7.89 -6.97
CA GLN A 205 28.16 8.06 -6.93
C GLN A 205 28.65 8.62 -5.59
N VAL A 206 27.88 8.42 -4.51
CA VAL A 206 28.18 9.00 -3.18
C VAL A 206 29.41 8.31 -2.58
N ALA A 207 30.42 9.10 -2.22
CA ALA A 207 31.67 8.60 -1.65
C ALA A 207 31.80 8.80 -0.13
N ASP A 208 31.04 9.74 0.43
CA ASP A 208 31.06 10.06 1.86
C ASP A 208 29.67 10.42 2.38
N LEU A 209 29.23 9.72 3.44
CA LEU A 209 27.96 9.98 4.11
C LEU A 209 28.01 11.17 5.07
N LYS A 210 29.20 11.72 5.40
CA LYS A 210 29.33 12.91 6.27
C LYS A 210 28.61 14.15 5.72
N THR A 211 28.26 14.16 4.44
CA THR A 211 27.49 15.21 3.77
C THR A 211 26.00 15.22 4.17
N LEU A 212 25.48 14.16 4.80
CA LEU A 212 24.08 14.01 5.25
C LEU A 212 23.76 14.59 6.65
N GLN A 213 24.57 15.54 7.15
CA GLN A 213 24.37 16.15 8.48
C GLN A 213 23.00 16.84 8.65
N GLY A 214 22.34 17.20 7.55
CA GLY A 214 21.00 17.78 7.53
C GLY A 214 19.86 16.82 7.85
N CYS A 215 20.13 15.52 7.99
CA CYS A 215 19.13 14.46 8.16
C CYS A 215 19.42 13.59 9.39
N PRO A 216 19.45 14.16 10.62
CA PRO A 216 19.91 13.45 11.82
C PRO A 216 19.00 12.30 12.27
N ASN A 217 17.76 12.26 11.80
CA ASN A 217 16.72 11.33 12.25
C ASN A 217 16.50 10.13 11.32
N VAL A 218 17.38 9.91 10.35
CA VAL A 218 17.27 8.76 9.43
C VAL A 218 17.42 7.45 10.21
N ARG A 219 16.42 6.59 10.08
CA ARG A 219 16.33 5.26 10.70
C ARG A 219 16.56 4.13 9.70
N TRP A 220 16.19 4.34 8.44
CA TRP A 220 16.39 3.38 7.36
C TRP A 220 17.19 4.03 6.23
N LEU A 221 18.42 3.57 6.03
CA LEU A 221 19.32 4.08 4.99
C LEU A 221 19.65 3.01 3.95
N PHE A 222 19.25 3.21 2.72
CA PHE A 222 19.64 2.37 1.59
C PHE A 222 20.64 3.15 0.72
N ALA A 223 21.88 2.69 0.70
CA ALA A 223 22.98 3.32 -0.05
C ALA A 223 23.79 2.28 -0.81
N SER A 224 23.13 1.22 -1.29
CA SER A 224 23.79 0.18 -2.09
C SER A 224 24.31 0.73 -3.41
N ASN A 225 25.35 0.11 -3.98
CA ASN A 225 25.94 0.47 -5.27
C ASN A 225 26.35 1.95 -5.35
N ASN A 226 27.12 2.41 -4.37
CA ASN A 226 27.70 3.76 -4.32
C ASN A 226 29.25 3.67 -4.36
N LYS A 227 29.94 4.73 -3.95
CA LYS A 227 31.41 4.83 -3.92
C LYS A 227 31.96 4.95 -2.48
N LEU A 228 31.19 4.50 -1.49
CA LEU A 228 31.58 4.60 -0.08
C LEU A 228 32.82 3.73 0.20
N THR A 229 33.86 4.34 0.74
CA THR A 229 35.11 3.66 1.15
C THR A 229 35.25 3.53 2.66
N SER A 230 34.34 4.15 3.42
CA SER A 230 34.30 4.06 4.88
C SER A 230 32.87 4.16 5.40
N THR A 231 32.67 3.75 6.65
CA THR A 231 31.39 3.86 7.36
C THR A 231 31.37 4.99 8.38
N GLU A 232 32.39 5.84 8.44
CA GLU A 232 32.53 6.88 9.47
C GLU A 232 31.33 7.83 9.53
N GLY A 233 30.78 8.19 8.36
CA GLY A 233 29.60 9.06 8.27
C GLY A 233 28.33 8.46 8.88
N LEU A 234 28.27 7.17 9.22
CA LEU A 234 27.10 6.59 9.87
C LEU A 234 26.95 7.00 11.34
N ALA A 235 28.03 7.41 11.99
CA ALA A 235 28.02 7.76 13.42
C ALA A 235 27.08 8.93 13.75
N GLN A 236 26.70 9.74 12.75
CA GLN A 236 25.75 10.84 12.92
C GLN A 236 24.29 10.37 13.08
N PHE A 237 23.94 9.17 12.61
CA PHE A 237 22.57 8.65 12.64
C PHE A 237 22.31 7.89 13.94
N SER A 238 22.02 8.63 15.01
CA SER A 238 21.82 8.05 16.35
C SER A 238 20.63 7.08 16.46
N GLN A 239 19.69 7.14 15.52
CA GLN A 239 18.46 6.33 15.49
C GLN A 239 18.47 5.23 14.42
N LEU A 240 19.62 4.99 13.76
CA LEU A 240 19.70 4.06 12.63
C LEU A 240 19.28 2.63 13.03
N VAL A 241 18.21 2.15 12.43
CA VAL A 241 17.65 0.81 12.65
C VAL A 241 18.22 -0.19 11.66
N SER A 242 18.29 0.21 10.39
CA SER A 242 18.74 -0.66 9.30
C SER A 242 19.51 0.14 8.26
N LYS A 243 20.53 -0.50 7.68
CA LYS A 243 21.31 0.05 6.57
C LYS A 243 21.62 -1.01 5.53
N ASP A 244 21.61 -0.61 4.26
CA ASP A 244 22.16 -1.40 3.16
C ASP A 244 23.29 -0.61 2.51
N LEU A 245 24.50 -1.17 2.56
CA LEU A 245 25.71 -0.59 1.96
C LEU A 245 26.34 -1.57 0.94
N SER A 246 25.59 -2.59 0.50
CA SER A 246 26.08 -3.57 -0.46
C SER A 246 26.56 -2.91 -1.76
N GLY A 247 27.56 -3.50 -2.43
CA GLY A 247 28.09 -2.94 -3.68
C GLY A 247 28.89 -1.64 -3.53
N ASN A 248 29.34 -1.30 -2.32
CA ASN A 248 30.31 -0.22 -2.08
C ASN A 248 31.74 -0.78 -1.90
N PRO A 249 32.79 -0.02 -2.26
CA PRO A 249 34.19 -0.41 -2.06
C PRO A 249 34.65 -0.23 -0.60
N LEU A 250 33.93 -0.84 0.35
CA LEU A 250 34.28 -0.84 1.76
C LEU A 250 35.42 -1.84 2.03
N PRO A 251 36.36 -1.54 2.96
CA PRO A 251 37.35 -2.51 3.40
C PRO A 251 36.66 -3.72 4.05
N GLU A 252 37.26 -4.91 3.88
CA GLU A 252 36.85 -6.15 4.55
C GLU A 252 36.88 -6.06 6.09
#